data_AF-A0A525D4K0-F1
#
_entry.id   AF-A0A525D4K0-F1
#
_cell.length_a   1.000
_cell.length_b   1.000
_cell.length_c   1.000
_cell.angle_alpha   90.00
_cell.angle_beta   90.00
_cell.angle_gamma   90.00
#
_symmetry.space_group_name_H-M   'P 1'
#
loop_
_entity.id
_entity.type
_entity.pdbx_description
1 polymer ?
#
loop_
_entity_poly.entity_id
_entity_poly.type
_entity_poly.pdbx_seq_one_letter_code
_entity_poly.pdbx_strand_id
1 'polypeptide(L)'
;MSGDGKLTMELMAEHLILAEGENKEDCRTQVLQFFAKTSLVRYDQIDLDDKSIVNGTDPDFSMQLNKGVKKNRNVLDGLVKELGESGFERCDKFSVISQGYQSKLLHIIAHFLDGFIGIDTAFYNLIDDSHWLLGPTEKSITDKPERYWLFQLKCYSTTPREAALLHM
;
A
#
# COMPACT_ATOMS: atom_id res chain seq x y z
N MET A 1 2.27 31.05 -29.95
CA MET A 1 2.93 29.75 -30.13
C MET A 1 2.55 28.89 -28.95
N SER A 2 1.60 28.00 -29.19
CA SER A 2 0.98 27.13 -28.21
C SER A 2 2.00 26.06 -27.82
N GLY A 3 2.49 26.12 -26.59
CA GLY A 3 3.23 25.00 -26.01
C GLY A 3 2.22 23.92 -25.64
N ASP A 4 2.06 22.92 -26.50
CA ASP A 4 1.42 21.65 -26.11
C ASP A 4 2.31 20.99 -25.06
N GLY A 5 2.10 21.38 -23.80
CA GLY A 5 2.62 20.69 -22.65
C GLY A 5 1.91 19.35 -22.54
N LYS A 6 2.42 18.34 -23.25
CA LYS A 6 1.93 16.97 -23.14
C LYS A 6 2.22 16.50 -21.71
N LEU A 7 1.20 16.53 -20.85
CA LEU A 7 1.27 15.99 -19.49
C LEU A 7 1.73 14.53 -19.61
N THR A 8 2.92 14.24 -19.11
CA THR A 8 3.46 12.88 -19.11
C THR A 8 3.01 12.22 -17.82
N MET A 9 2.37 11.04 -17.93
CA MET A 9 1.99 10.26 -16.77
C MET A 9 3.22 9.60 -16.17
N GLU A 10 3.47 9.85 -14.89
CA GLU A 10 4.57 9.26 -14.13
C GLU A 10 4.04 8.15 -13.23
N LEU A 11 4.81 7.05 -13.12
CA LEU A 11 4.50 5.96 -12.19
C LEU A 11 4.74 6.48 -10.77
N MET A 12 3.67 6.53 -9.99
CA MET A 12 3.69 7.04 -8.62
C MET A 12 3.87 5.94 -7.59
N ALA A 13 3.19 4.81 -7.78
CA ALA A 13 3.21 3.70 -6.83
C ALA A 13 2.95 2.35 -7.51
N GLU A 14 3.40 1.30 -6.85
CA GLU A 14 3.06 -0.07 -7.17
C GLU A 14 2.52 -0.77 -5.92
N HIS A 15 1.30 -1.29 -6.00
CA HIS A 15 0.66 -1.99 -4.89
C HIS A 15 0.35 -3.42 -5.24
N LEU A 16 0.53 -4.31 -4.27
CA LEU A 16 0.01 -5.67 -4.27
C LEU A 16 -1.21 -5.71 -3.36
N ILE A 17 -2.41 -5.86 -3.92
CA ILE A 17 -3.66 -5.85 -3.17
C ILE A 17 -4.19 -7.27 -3.01
N LEU A 18 -4.45 -7.68 -1.78
CA LEU A 18 -5.19 -8.90 -1.47
C LEU A 18 -6.69 -8.58 -1.36
N ALA A 19 -7.51 -9.34 -2.07
CA ALA A 19 -8.96 -9.29 -2.00
C ALA A 19 -9.57 -10.69 -1.89
N GLU A 20 -10.79 -10.76 -1.37
CA GLU A 20 -11.60 -11.98 -1.27
C GLU A 20 -12.87 -11.86 -2.11
N GLY A 21 -13.25 -12.94 -2.79
CA GLY A 21 -14.50 -13.00 -3.55
C GLY A 21 -14.69 -14.33 -4.26
N GLU A 22 -15.89 -14.53 -4.83
CA GLU A 22 -16.25 -15.79 -5.49
C GLU A 22 -15.48 -16.00 -6.80
N ASN A 23 -15.10 -14.91 -7.47
CA ASN A 23 -14.34 -14.95 -8.70
C ASN A 23 -13.43 -13.71 -8.84
N LYS A 24 -12.55 -13.78 -9.83
CA LYS A 24 -11.58 -12.74 -10.15
C LYS A 24 -12.22 -11.38 -10.38
N GLU A 25 -13.35 -11.32 -11.08
CA GLU A 25 -13.96 -10.05 -11.49
C GLU A 25 -14.69 -9.36 -10.33
N ASP A 26 -15.27 -10.14 -9.41
CA ASP A 26 -15.80 -9.62 -8.16
C ASP A 26 -14.68 -8.97 -7.34
N CYS A 27 -13.53 -9.64 -7.23
CA CYS A 27 -12.38 -9.11 -6.50
C CYS A 27 -11.79 -7.87 -7.21
N ARG A 28 -11.68 -7.90 -8.54
CA ARG A 28 -11.22 -6.76 -9.35
C ARG A 28 -12.10 -5.53 -9.13
N THR A 29 -13.42 -5.74 -9.13
CA THR A 29 -14.39 -4.68 -8.89
C THR A 29 -14.23 -4.09 -7.49
N GLN A 30 -14.02 -4.92 -6.46
CA GLN A 30 -13.76 -4.45 -5.10
C GLN A 30 -12.49 -3.58 -5.03
N VAL A 31 -11.39 -4.02 -5.63
CA VAL A 31 -10.12 -3.27 -5.67
C VAL A 31 -10.31 -1.92 -6.36
N LEU A 32 -10.92 -1.90 -7.56
CA LEU A 32 -11.17 -0.65 -8.29
C LEU A 32 -12.10 0.29 -7.53
N GLN A 33 -13.16 -0.23 -6.91
CA GLN A 33 -14.08 0.59 -6.11
C GLN A 33 -13.41 1.17 -4.88
N PHE A 34 -12.51 0.42 -4.23
CA PHE A 34 -11.75 0.91 -3.09
C PHE A 34 -10.93 2.14 -3.47
N PHE A 35 -10.15 2.08 -4.56
CA PHE A 35 -9.39 3.24 -5.02
C PHE A 35 -10.27 4.38 -5.55
N ALA A 36 -11.42 4.08 -6.18
CA ALA A 36 -12.34 5.11 -6.65
C ALA A 36 -13.03 5.88 -5.51
N LYS A 37 -13.27 5.23 -4.36
CA LYS A 37 -13.93 5.82 -3.19
C LYS A 37 -12.95 6.47 -2.22
N THR A 38 -11.71 6.02 -2.20
CA THR A 38 -10.70 6.53 -1.28
C THR A 38 -10.23 7.91 -1.73
N SER A 39 -10.66 8.96 -1.02
CA SER A 39 -10.24 10.33 -1.32
C SER A 39 -8.79 10.63 -0.90
N LEU A 40 -8.19 9.74 -0.11
CA LEU A 40 -6.89 9.91 0.53
C LEU A 40 -5.72 9.68 -0.44
N VAL A 41 -5.96 8.91 -1.51
CA VAL A 41 -4.99 8.62 -2.57
C VAL A 41 -5.70 8.76 -3.89
N ARG A 42 -5.21 9.64 -4.76
CA ARG A 42 -5.80 9.86 -6.08
C ARG A 42 -4.75 9.65 -7.14
N TYR A 43 -4.99 8.64 -7.96
CA TYR A 43 -4.21 8.38 -9.16
C TYR A 43 -5.04 8.81 -10.36
N ASP A 44 -4.37 9.39 -11.37
CA ASP A 44 -5.02 9.73 -12.63
C ASP A 44 -5.30 8.47 -13.45
N GLN A 45 -4.48 7.43 -13.24
CA GLN A 45 -4.65 6.13 -13.89
C GLN A 45 -4.18 5.00 -12.97
N ILE A 46 -4.93 3.89 -12.96
CA ILE A 46 -4.56 2.64 -12.30
C ILE A 46 -4.61 1.53 -13.34
N ASP A 47 -3.46 0.92 -13.57
CA ASP A 47 -3.33 -0.22 -14.47
C ASP A 47 -3.30 -1.52 -13.67
N LEU A 48 -4.19 -2.43 -14.06
CA LEU A 48 -4.23 -3.82 -13.61
C LEU A 48 -3.74 -4.69 -14.77
N ASP A 49 -2.56 -5.29 -14.63
CA ASP A 49 -2.10 -6.27 -15.61
C ASP A 49 -2.76 -7.63 -15.30
N ASP A 50 -3.66 -8.08 -16.17
CA ASP A 50 -4.37 -9.35 -16.01
C ASP A 50 -3.42 -10.55 -15.87
N LYS A 51 -2.20 -10.46 -16.40
CA LYS A 51 -1.17 -11.51 -16.28
C LYS A 51 -0.52 -11.57 -14.91
N SER A 52 -0.68 -10.52 -14.11
CA SER A 52 -0.13 -10.40 -12.77
C SER A 52 -1.17 -10.66 -11.66
N ILE A 53 -2.38 -11.06 -12.05
CA ILE A 53 -3.44 -11.44 -11.11
C ILE A 53 -3.24 -12.91 -10.73
N VAL A 54 -3.15 -13.17 -9.43
CA VAL A 54 -2.81 -14.50 -8.90
C VAL A 54 -3.89 -14.98 -7.94
N ASN A 55 -4.43 -16.18 -8.16
CA ASN A 55 -5.39 -16.80 -7.25
C ASN A 55 -4.68 -17.53 -6.10
N GLY A 56 -5.32 -17.68 -4.94
CA GLY A 56 -4.77 -18.41 -3.81
C GLY A 56 -4.41 -19.87 -4.08
N THR A 57 -4.98 -20.50 -5.11
CA THR A 57 -4.61 -21.86 -5.52
C THR A 57 -3.34 -21.92 -6.36
N ASP A 58 -2.83 -20.77 -6.83
CA ASP A 58 -1.61 -20.69 -7.63
C ASP A 58 -0.37 -20.93 -6.74
N PRO A 59 0.61 -21.77 -7.17
CA PRO A 59 1.83 -22.02 -6.41
C PRO A 59 2.63 -20.77 -6.02
N ASP A 60 2.58 -19.71 -6.84
CA ASP A 60 3.33 -18.48 -6.61
C ASP A 60 2.63 -17.52 -5.65
N PHE A 61 1.35 -17.76 -5.32
CA PHE A 61 0.55 -16.85 -4.50
C PHE A 61 1.20 -16.54 -3.14
N SER A 62 1.56 -17.58 -2.39
CA SER A 62 2.14 -17.42 -1.05
C SER A 62 3.47 -16.68 -1.10
N MET A 63 4.28 -16.95 -2.12
CA MET A 63 5.54 -16.26 -2.33
C MET A 63 5.32 -14.76 -2.58
N GLN A 64 4.39 -14.39 -3.47
CA GLN A 64 4.10 -12.99 -3.80
C GLN A 64 3.52 -12.23 -2.60
N LEU A 65 2.54 -12.82 -1.91
CA LEU A 65 1.96 -12.28 -0.68
C LEU A 65 3.03 -11.98 0.37
N ASN A 66 3.86 -12.98 0.68
CA ASN A 66 4.91 -12.84 1.69
C ASN A 66 5.98 -11.82 1.28
N LYS A 67 6.31 -11.74 -0.02
CA LYS A 67 7.23 -10.72 -0.54
C LYS A 67 6.68 -9.31 -0.32
N GLY A 68 5.38 -9.08 -0.59
CA GLY A 68 4.71 -7.81 -0.36
C GLY A 68 4.70 -7.42 1.12
N VAL A 69 4.25 -8.31 2.00
CA VAL A 69 4.23 -8.11 3.46
C VAL A 69 5.64 -7.83 4.00
N LYS A 70 6.66 -8.56 3.52
CA LYS A 70 8.05 -8.34 3.94
C LYS A 70 8.58 -6.98 3.48
N LYS A 71 8.24 -6.53 2.27
CA LYS A 71 8.63 -5.19 1.79
C LYS A 71 8.02 -4.10 2.68
N ASN A 72 6.76 -4.26 3.10
CA ASN A 72 6.15 -3.35 4.07
C ASN A 72 6.90 -3.32 5.42
N ARG A 73 7.25 -4.49 5.98
CA ARG A 73 8.01 -4.57 7.23
C ARG A 73 9.37 -3.85 7.13
N ASN A 74 10.09 -4.06 6.03
CA ASN A 74 11.38 -3.40 5.82
C ASN A 74 11.25 -1.88 5.75
N VAL A 75 10.18 -1.36 5.14
CA VAL A 75 9.92 0.10 5.11
C VAL A 75 9.68 0.61 6.52
N LEU A 76 8.80 -0.04 7.28
CA LEU A 76 8.53 0.32 8.67
C LEU A 76 9.79 0.28 9.54
N ASP A 77 10.59 -0.78 9.44
CA ASP A 77 11.85 -0.92 10.19
C ASP A 77 12.81 0.23 9.85
N GLY A 78 12.88 0.64 8.58
CA GLY A 78 13.66 1.79 8.14
C GLY A 78 13.20 3.10 8.78
N LEU A 79 11.89 3.38 8.77
CA LEU A 79 11.31 4.58 9.38
C LEU A 79 11.55 4.61 10.90
N VAL A 80 11.37 3.47 11.58
CA VAL A 80 11.60 3.35 13.03
C VAL A 80 13.07 3.56 13.37
N LYS A 81 13.98 2.97 12.59
CA LYS A 81 15.43 3.14 12.76
C LYS A 81 15.82 4.61 12.60
N GLU A 82 15.30 5.28 11.59
CA GLU A 82 15.58 6.69 11.33
C GLU A 82 15.04 7.61 12.45
N LEU A 83 13.86 7.30 13.00
CA LEU A 83 13.32 8.02 14.15
C LEU A 83 14.22 7.85 15.39
N GLY A 84 14.74 6.63 15.59
CA GLY A 84 15.74 6.31 16.59
C GLY A 84 17.03 7.11 16.42
N GLU A 85 17.61 7.10 15.21
CA GLU A 85 18.82 7.85 14.85
C GLU A 85 18.64 9.38 15.02
N SER A 86 17.40 9.87 14.94
CA SER A 86 17.02 11.26 15.24
C SER A 86 16.87 11.57 16.74
N GLY A 87 17.18 10.61 17.62
CA GLY A 87 17.22 10.77 19.07
C GLY A 87 16.02 10.19 19.84
N PHE A 88 15.06 9.55 19.16
CA PHE A 88 13.77 9.11 19.71
C PHE A 88 13.63 7.58 19.80
N GLU A 89 14.63 6.91 20.35
CA GLU A 89 14.64 5.43 20.54
C GLU A 89 13.63 4.91 21.58
N ARG A 90 13.02 5.81 22.37
CA ARG A 90 12.15 5.45 23.49
C ARG A 90 10.91 6.33 23.51
N CYS A 91 9.76 5.73 23.82
CA CYS A 91 8.47 6.43 23.83
C CYS A 91 8.39 7.57 24.86
N ASP A 92 9.15 7.49 25.96
CA ASP A 92 9.22 8.57 26.98
C ASP A 92 9.79 9.89 26.43
N LYS A 93 10.46 9.85 25.28
CA LYS A 93 10.96 11.04 24.58
C LYS A 93 9.97 11.64 23.58
N PHE A 94 8.86 10.96 23.27
CA PHE A 94 7.95 11.45 22.22
C PHE A 94 7.25 12.76 22.60
N SER A 95 7.06 13.04 23.89
CA SER A 95 6.42 14.28 24.36
C SER A 95 7.21 15.56 24.08
N VAL A 96 8.50 15.43 23.72
CA VAL A 96 9.37 16.58 23.38
C VAL A 96 9.72 16.64 21.90
N ILE A 97 9.07 15.84 21.06
CA ILE A 97 9.21 15.95 19.61
C ILE A 97 8.69 17.32 19.16
N SER A 98 9.59 18.13 18.59
CA SER A 98 9.22 19.38 17.95
C SER A 98 8.48 19.12 16.63
N GLN A 99 7.58 20.05 16.28
CA GLN A 99 6.98 20.06 14.94
C GLN A 99 8.08 20.16 13.88
N GLY A 100 8.03 19.28 12.89
CA GLY A 100 9.07 19.17 11.87
C GLY A 100 9.30 17.73 11.45
N TYR A 101 10.52 17.43 11.01
CA TYR A 101 10.87 16.14 10.42
C TYR A 101 10.52 14.94 11.33
N GLN A 102 10.95 14.95 12.59
CA GLN A 102 10.74 13.80 13.48
C GLN A 102 9.25 13.56 13.78
N SER A 103 8.46 14.63 13.95
CA SER A 103 7.01 14.51 14.11
C SER A 103 6.32 13.91 12.88
N LYS A 104 6.80 14.22 11.67
CA LYS A 104 6.28 13.67 10.42
C LYS A 104 6.67 12.21 10.28
N LEU A 105 7.89 11.84 10.66
CA LEU A 105 8.34 10.45 10.64
C LEU A 105 7.50 9.58 11.58
N LEU A 106 7.26 10.05 12.81
CA LEU A 106 6.35 9.38 13.74
C LEU A 106 4.92 9.29 13.19
N HIS A 107 4.43 10.33 12.53
CA HIS A 107 3.12 10.34 11.89
C HIS A 107 3.00 9.31 10.76
N ILE A 108 4.01 9.19 9.90
CA ILE A 108 4.05 8.18 8.83
C ILE A 108 4.09 6.78 9.44
N ILE A 109 4.90 6.56 10.49
CA ILE A 109 4.92 5.28 11.22
C ILE A 109 3.54 4.94 11.78
N ALA A 110 2.84 5.92 12.37
CA ALA A 110 1.48 5.71 12.87
C ALA A 110 0.52 5.29 11.74
N HIS A 111 0.58 5.94 10.59
CA HIS A 111 -0.19 5.56 9.39
C HIS A 111 0.18 4.17 8.84
N PHE A 112 1.45 3.78 8.96
CA PHE A 112 1.87 2.44 8.60
C PHE A 112 1.30 1.38 9.55
N LEU A 113 1.17 1.71 10.83
CA LEU A 113 0.66 0.78 11.84
C LEU A 113 -0.86 0.71 11.86
N ASP A 114 -1.56 1.79 11.47
CA ASP A 114 -3.03 1.87 11.49
C ASP A 114 -3.70 1.33 10.21
N GLY A 115 -2.93 1.00 9.16
CA GLY A 115 -3.47 0.47 7.91
C GLY A 115 -3.87 1.54 6.89
N PHE A 116 -3.31 2.74 6.95
CA PHE A 116 -3.65 3.81 6.04
C PHE A 116 -3.04 3.63 4.63
N ILE A 117 -3.88 3.35 3.62
CA ILE A 117 -3.48 3.14 2.21
C ILE A 117 -2.73 4.31 1.55
N GLY A 118 -2.76 5.50 2.14
CA GLY A 118 -2.04 6.67 1.63
C GLY A 118 -0.59 6.78 2.09
N ILE A 119 0.14 5.69 2.11
CA ILE A 119 1.60 5.69 2.24
C ILE A 119 2.13 4.71 1.21
N ASP A 120 3.39 4.88 0.78
CA ASP A 120 4.02 4.03 -0.24
C ASP A 120 4.23 2.59 0.28
N THR A 121 3.13 1.83 0.32
CA THR A 121 3.07 0.46 0.79
C THR A 121 3.03 -0.48 -0.40
N ALA A 122 3.87 -1.49 -0.32
CA ALA A 122 3.96 -2.52 -1.33
C ALA A 122 2.79 -3.50 -1.27
N PHE A 123 2.21 -3.71 -0.09
CA PHE A 123 1.10 -4.63 0.11
C PHE A 123 -0.05 -3.98 0.88
N TYR A 124 -1.27 -4.31 0.48
CA TYR A 124 -2.48 -3.95 1.22
C TYR A 124 -3.48 -5.10 1.23
N ASN A 125 -3.97 -5.41 2.42
CA ASN A 125 -5.00 -6.38 2.67
C ASN A 125 -6.35 -5.68 2.75
N LEU A 126 -7.15 -5.82 1.70
CA LEU A 126 -8.45 -5.17 1.60
C LEU A 126 -9.49 -5.79 2.55
N ILE A 127 -9.27 -7.04 3.00
CA ILE A 127 -10.19 -7.73 3.92
C ILE A 127 -10.10 -7.11 5.33
N ASP A 128 -8.87 -6.81 5.76
CA ASP A 128 -8.58 -6.35 7.12
C ASP A 128 -8.29 -4.84 7.22
N ASP A 129 -8.36 -4.10 6.10
CA ASP A 129 -7.88 -2.72 6.00
C ASP A 129 -6.49 -2.53 6.61
N SER A 130 -5.52 -3.33 6.14
CA SER A 130 -4.21 -3.45 6.80
C SER A 130 -3.04 -3.60 5.84
N HIS A 131 -1.87 -3.13 6.26
CA HIS A 131 -0.59 -3.41 5.58
C HIS A 131 -0.02 -4.80 5.90
N TRP A 132 -0.72 -5.58 6.71
CA TRP A 132 -0.28 -6.88 7.20
C TRP A 132 -1.22 -8.00 6.79
N LEU A 133 -0.68 -9.21 6.77
CA LEU A 133 -1.48 -10.42 6.79
C LEU A 133 -1.74 -10.80 8.24
N LEU A 134 -3.00 -10.75 8.67
CA LEU A 134 -3.40 -11.13 10.02
C LEU A 134 -3.65 -12.64 10.09
N GLY A 135 -3.39 -13.25 11.26
CA GLY A 135 -3.54 -14.70 11.46
C GLY A 135 -4.92 -15.28 11.09
N PRO A 136 -6.06 -14.60 11.39
CA PRO A 136 -7.37 -15.05 10.94
C PRO A 136 -7.50 -15.12 9.40
N THR A 137 -6.97 -14.13 8.69
CA THR A 137 -7.01 -14.06 7.22
C THR A 137 -6.05 -15.05 6.59
N GLU A 138 -4.84 -15.21 7.14
CA GLU A 138 -3.90 -16.25 6.72
C GLU A 138 -4.52 -17.66 6.82
N LYS A 139 -5.20 -17.93 7.94
CA LYS A 139 -5.92 -19.18 8.11
C LYS A 139 -7.04 -19.35 7.08
N SER A 140 -7.82 -18.29 6.84
CA SER A 140 -8.93 -18.34 5.88
C SER A 140 -8.45 -18.57 4.44
N ILE A 141 -7.32 -17.97 4.06
CA ILE A 141 -6.63 -18.24 2.78
C ILE A 141 -6.25 -19.72 2.67
N THR A 142 -5.72 -20.30 3.74
CA THR A 142 -5.35 -21.71 3.77
C THR A 142 -6.56 -22.63 3.63
N ASP A 143 -7.68 -22.27 4.28
CA ASP A 143 -8.90 -23.07 4.28
C ASP A 143 -9.68 -22.99 2.94
N LYS A 144 -9.64 -21.84 2.25
CA LYS A 144 -10.38 -21.58 1.00
C LYS A 144 -9.57 -20.75 -0.01
N PRO A 145 -8.44 -21.26 -0.51
CA PRO A 145 -7.51 -20.51 -1.35
C PRO A 145 -8.15 -19.96 -2.63
N GLU A 146 -9.14 -20.65 -3.20
CA GLU A 146 -9.84 -20.28 -4.42
C GLU A 146 -10.56 -18.91 -4.33
N ARG A 147 -10.87 -18.46 -3.11
CA ARG A 147 -11.58 -17.19 -2.88
C ARG A 147 -10.66 -15.98 -2.82
N TYR A 148 -9.35 -16.18 -2.75
CA TYR A 148 -8.39 -15.10 -2.53
C TYR A 148 -7.62 -14.78 -3.80
N TRP A 149 -7.43 -13.49 -4.04
CA TRP A 149 -6.80 -12.97 -5.24
C TRP A 149 -5.82 -11.86 -4.89
N LEU A 150 -4.63 -11.91 -5.50
CA LEU A 150 -3.65 -10.84 -5.49
C LEU A 150 -3.74 -10.05 -6.79
N PHE A 151 -3.74 -8.73 -6.67
CA PHE A 151 -3.74 -7.79 -7.79
C PHE A 151 -2.50 -6.92 -7.70
N GLN A 152 -1.64 -6.98 -8.72
CA GLN A 152 -0.58 -6.00 -8.88
C GLN A 152 -1.15 -4.78 -9.60
N LEU A 153 -1.03 -3.62 -8.96
CA LEU A 153 -1.43 -2.32 -9.48
C LEU A 153 -0.21 -1.51 -9.85
N LYS A 154 -0.31 -0.79 -10.97
CA LYS A 154 0.57 0.32 -11.30
C LYS A 154 -0.25 1.60 -11.33
N CYS A 155 0.15 2.55 -10.51
CA CYS A 155 -0.63 3.75 -10.24
C CYS A 155 0.13 4.96 -10.76
N TYR A 156 -0.50 5.76 -11.61
CA TYR A 156 0.13 6.86 -12.33
C TYR A 156 -0.52 8.21 -12.01
N SER A 157 0.25 9.29 -12.12
CA SER A 157 -0.28 10.65 -12.06
C SER A 157 0.42 11.60 -13.04
N THR A 158 -0.36 12.54 -13.56
CA THR A 158 0.02 13.71 -14.37
C THR A 158 0.40 14.92 -13.50
N THR A 159 0.03 14.92 -12.22
CA THR A 159 0.45 15.88 -11.21
C THR A 159 1.17 15.16 -10.06
N PRO A 160 2.39 14.62 -10.28
CA PRO A 160 3.14 13.89 -9.26
C PRO A 160 3.25 14.67 -7.94
N ARG A 161 3.38 16.01 -8.05
CA ARG A 161 3.44 16.97 -6.93
C ARG A 161 2.16 17.12 -6.11
N GLU A 162 1.00 16.74 -6.64
CA GLU A 162 -0.31 16.89 -5.98
C GLU A 162 -0.94 15.54 -5.62
N ALA A 163 -0.63 14.48 -6.38
CA ALA A 163 -1.15 13.12 -6.14
C ALA A 163 -0.43 12.37 -5.01
N ALA A 164 0.79 12.75 -4.69
CA ALA A 164 1.48 12.25 -3.51
C ALA A 164 1.13 13.12 -2.29
N LEU A 165 0.34 12.53 -1.39
CA LEU A 165 0.72 12.41 0.02
C LEU A 165 2.06 13.07 0.36
N LEU A 166 2.02 14.08 1.23
CA LEU A 166 3.18 14.61 1.97
C LEU A 166 4.52 14.45 1.23
N HIS A 167 4.70 15.16 0.11
CA HIS A 167 6.03 15.33 -0.47
C HIS A 167 7.00 15.81 0.62
N MET A 168 8.02 15.00 0.88
CA MET A 168 9.28 15.40 1.52
C MET A 168 10.42 14.96 0.62
#